data_AF-A0AAE9Z2R7-F1
#
_entry.id   AF-A0AAE9Z2R7-F1
#
_cell.length_a   1.000
_cell.length_b   1.000
_cell.length_c   1.000
_cell.angle_alpha   90.00
_cell.angle_beta   90.00
_cell.angle_gamma   90.00
#
_symmetry.space_group_name_H-M   'P 1'
#
loop_
_entity.id
_entity.type
_entity.pdbx_description
1 polymer ?
#
loop_
_entity_poly.entity_id
_entity_poly.type
_entity_poly.pdbx_seq_one_letter_code
_entity_poly.pdbx_strand_id
1 'polypeptide(L)'
;MRRRKKRSQPEPEAKVDVTSLLDIIFIMLIFFIVTTSFVKESGFLVKKAGTNKATQKEATSIMIHIDQHGIVYFNNKAVDIIRLPARIEYYIANNPTEHILVRPHAETSHQKVVEVLDQISPFKRLKISIGIYKP
;
A
#
# COMPACT_ATOMS: atom_id res chain seq x y z
N MET A 1 86.06 -27.60 9.38
CA MET A 1 84.66 -28.01 9.61
C MET A 1 83.73 -26.90 9.11
N ARG A 2 83.11 -27.08 7.94
CA ARG A 2 82.26 -26.06 7.28
C ARG A 2 80.80 -26.25 7.70
N ARG A 3 80.23 -25.27 8.41
CA ARG A 3 78.79 -25.20 8.77
C ARG A 3 77.95 -25.11 7.49
N ARG A 4 77.07 -26.11 7.28
CA ARG A 4 76.08 -26.14 6.19
C ARG A 4 74.93 -25.19 6.53
N LYS A 5 74.88 -24.04 5.87
CA LYS A 5 73.80 -23.04 5.98
C LYS A 5 72.51 -23.65 5.40
N LYS A 6 71.50 -23.88 6.23
CA LYS A 6 70.17 -24.37 5.82
C LYS A 6 69.50 -23.24 5.01
N ARG A 7 69.23 -23.52 3.73
CA ARG A 7 68.60 -22.58 2.80
C ARG A 7 67.10 -22.56 3.12
N SER A 8 66.60 -21.42 3.59
CA SER A 8 65.16 -21.17 3.77
C SER A 8 64.49 -21.26 2.40
N GLN A 9 63.55 -22.17 2.22
CA GLN A 9 62.67 -22.18 1.05
C GLN A 9 61.66 -21.04 1.19
N PRO A 10 61.39 -20.26 0.13
CA PRO A 10 60.27 -19.33 0.13
C PRO A 10 58.97 -20.14 0.18
N GLU A 11 58.07 -19.78 1.10
CA GLU A 11 56.72 -20.38 1.13
C GLU A 11 56.03 -20.13 -0.21
N PRO A 12 55.33 -21.12 -0.79
CA PRO A 12 54.58 -20.90 -1.99
C PRO A 12 53.47 -19.89 -1.67
N GLU A 13 53.46 -18.76 -2.40
CA GLU A 13 52.35 -17.81 -2.39
C GLU A 13 51.03 -18.60 -2.45
N ALA A 14 50.18 -18.42 -1.44
CA ALA A 14 48.89 -19.08 -1.36
C ALA A 14 48.09 -18.72 -2.62
N LYS A 15 48.10 -19.62 -3.61
CA LYS A 15 47.26 -19.52 -4.80
C LYS A 15 45.82 -19.60 -4.30
N VAL A 16 45.17 -18.44 -4.27
CA VAL A 16 43.77 -18.34 -3.88
C VAL A 16 42.97 -19.24 -4.80
N ASP A 17 42.28 -20.21 -4.21
CA ASP A 17 41.55 -21.21 -4.97
C ASP A 17 40.23 -20.59 -5.49
N VAL A 18 40.24 -20.23 -6.77
CA VAL A 18 39.12 -19.50 -7.41
C VAL A 18 37.83 -20.33 -7.39
N THR A 19 37.95 -21.65 -7.39
CA THR A 19 36.83 -22.60 -7.26
C THR A 19 36.06 -22.39 -5.95
N SER A 20 36.78 -22.26 -4.84
CA SER A 20 36.17 -22.03 -3.52
C SER A 20 35.54 -20.64 -3.39
N LEU A 21 36.09 -19.64 -4.08
CA LEU A 21 35.50 -18.30 -4.11
C LEU A 21 34.20 -18.25 -4.93
N LEU A 22 34.15 -18.98 -6.05
CA LEU A 22 32.96 -19.06 -6.89
C LEU A 22 31.76 -19.68 -6.15
N ASP A 23 32.00 -20.72 -5.36
CA ASP A 23 30.95 -21.37 -4.56
C ASP A 23 30.34 -20.40 -3.53
N ILE A 24 31.18 -19.61 -2.84
CA ILE A 24 30.72 -18.61 -1.87
C ILE A 24 29.84 -17.57 -2.56
N ILE A 25 30.26 -17.06 -3.72
CA ILE A 25 29.51 -16.05 -4.48
C ILE A 25 28.18 -16.63 -4.99
N PHE A 26 28.17 -17.87 -5.49
CA PHE A 26 26.97 -18.53 -6.00
C PHE A 26 25.91 -18.73 -4.92
N ILE A 27 26.33 -19.16 -3.72
CA ILE A 27 25.44 -19.31 -2.56
C ILE A 27 24.88 -17.95 -2.12
N MET A 28 25.68 -16.88 -2.14
CA MET A 28 25.19 -15.53 -1.81
C MET A 28 24.13 -15.04 -2.80
N LEU A 29 24.30 -15.28 -4.10
CA LEU A 29 23.34 -14.88 -5.12
C LEU A 29 22.01 -15.64 -4.98
N ILE A 30 22.07 -16.95 -4.75
CA ILE A 30 20.88 -17.76 -4.50
C ILE A 30 20.16 -17.25 -3.25
N PHE A 31 20.89 -17.01 -2.16
CA PHE A 31 20.31 -16.47 -0.94
C PHE A 31 19.63 -15.12 -1.21
N PHE A 32 20.26 -14.21 -1.96
CA PHE A 32 19.67 -12.93 -2.32
C PHE A 32 18.37 -13.09 -3.13
N ILE A 33 18.38 -13.92 -4.18
CA ILE A 33 17.21 -14.18 -5.01
C ILE A 33 16.07 -14.81 -4.19
N VAL A 34 16.38 -15.82 -3.38
CA VAL A 34 15.38 -16.54 -2.56
C VAL A 34 14.81 -15.64 -1.45
N THR A 35 15.65 -14.79 -0.84
CA THR A 35 15.23 -13.88 0.24
C THR A 35 14.56 -12.60 -0.26
N THR A 36 14.67 -12.24 -1.54
CA THR A 36 13.91 -11.10 -2.13
C THR A 36 12.40 -11.35 -2.24
N SER A 37 11.88 -12.40 -1.60
CA SER A 37 10.46 -12.70 -1.56
C SER A 37 9.75 -11.98 -0.41
N PHE A 38 8.80 -11.12 -0.80
CA PHE A 38 7.74 -10.46 -0.02
C PHE A 38 8.06 -9.13 0.67
N VAL A 39 8.21 -8.08 -0.14
CA VAL A 39 7.52 -6.83 0.21
C VAL A 39 6.05 -7.01 -0.17
N LYS A 40 5.23 -7.51 0.77
CA LYS A 40 3.79 -7.31 0.67
C LYS A 40 3.57 -5.82 0.90
N GLU A 41 3.48 -5.05 -0.18
CA GLU A 41 2.83 -3.75 -0.14
C GLU A 41 1.39 -3.98 0.34
N SER A 42 1.17 -3.91 1.65
CA SER A 42 -0.13 -3.60 2.23
C SER A 42 -0.41 -2.12 2.03
N GLY A 43 -0.24 -1.65 0.79
CA GLY A 43 -0.74 -0.38 0.34
C GLY A 43 -2.15 -0.62 -0.13
N PHE A 44 -3.14 -0.10 0.61
CA PHE A 44 -4.46 0.11 0.03
C PHE A 44 -4.24 0.76 -1.33
N LEU A 45 -4.65 0.11 -2.42
CA LEU A 45 -4.57 0.67 -3.77
C LEU A 45 -5.54 1.85 -3.83
N VAL A 46 -5.10 2.99 -3.32
CA VAL A 46 -5.77 4.27 -3.47
C VAL A 46 -5.56 4.68 -4.92
N LYS A 47 -6.37 4.11 -5.81
CA LYS A 47 -6.51 4.63 -7.17
C LYS A 47 -7.10 6.03 -7.02
N LYS A 48 -6.24 7.04 -7.05
CA LYS A 48 -6.63 8.45 -7.24
C LYS A 48 -7.53 8.48 -8.47
N ALA A 49 -8.84 8.61 -8.27
CA ALA A 49 -9.78 8.75 -9.36
C ALA A 49 -9.38 10.00 -10.14
N GLY A 50 -8.75 9.78 -11.29
CA GLY A 50 -8.43 10.84 -12.23
C GLY A 50 -9.73 11.53 -12.58
N THR A 51 -9.75 12.85 -12.42
CA THR A 51 -10.83 13.73 -12.86
C THR A 51 -10.85 13.75 -14.38
N ASN A 52 -11.28 12.66 -15.01
CA ASN A 52 -11.63 12.63 -16.41
C ASN A 52 -13.12 12.33 -16.52
N LYS A 53 -13.89 13.36 -16.88
CA LYS A 53 -15.21 13.22 -17.47
C LYS A 53 -15.07 12.26 -18.65
N ALA A 54 -15.45 11.00 -18.47
CA ALA A 54 -15.57 10.04 -19.55
C ALA A 54 -16.92 9.35 -19.40
N THR A 55 -17.79 9.69 -20.34
CA THR A 55 -19.10 9.13 -20.64
C THR A 55 -18.99 7.61 -20.73
N GLN A 56 -19.32 6.91 -19.66
CA GLN A 56 -19.47 5.46 -19.65
C GLN A 56 -20.53 5.14 -18.62
N LYS A 57 -21.68 4.59 -19.08
CA LYS A 57 -22.90 4.22 -18.34
C LYS A 57 -22.80 4.50 -16.84
N GLU A 58 -23.50 5.56 -16.40
CA GLU A 58 -23.46 6.19 -15.08
C GLU A 58 -23.54 5.19 -13.91
N ALA A 59 -22.42 4.54 -13.59
CA ALA A 59 -22.22 3.96 -12.28
C ALA A 59 -22.16 5.15 -11.33
N THR A 60 -23.27 5.41 -10.65
CA THR A 60 -23.33 6.45 -9.64
C THR A 60 -22.32 6.11 -8.54
N SER A 61 -21.59 7.13 -8.08
CA SER A 61 -20.58 6.97 -7.04
C SER A 61 -21.05 7.68 -5.80
N ILE A 62 -20.96 7.01 -4.66
CA ILE A 62 -21.25 7.62 -3.36
C ILE A 62 -20.04 8.48 -2.98
N MET A 63 -20.26 9.77 -2.76
CA MET A 63 -19.23 10.67 -2.26
C MET A 63 -19.42 10.89 -0.76
N ILE A 64 -18.41 10.51 0.01
CA ILE A 64 -18.31 10.79 1.44
C ILE A 64 -17.13 11.74 1.62
N HIS A 65 -17.36 12.91 2.19
CA HIS A 65 -16.26 13.80 2.57
C HIS A 65 -16.36 14.19 4.03
N ILE A 66 -15.20 14.45 4.63
CA ILE A 66 -15.09 14.91 6.00
C ILE A 66 -14.46 16.30 5.94
N ASP A 67 -15.11 17.31 6.49
CA ASP A 67 -14.58 18.67 6.48
C ASP A 67 -13.49 18.88 7.56
N GLN A 68 -12.97 20.09 7.63
CA GLN A 68 -11.99 20.51 8.63
C GLN A 68 -12.52 20.46 10.07
N HIS A 69 -13.84 20.50 10.27
CA HIS A 69 -14.49 20.42 11.57
C HIS A 69 -14.85 18.96 11.94
N GLY A 70 -14.53 18.00 11.07
CA GLY A 70 -14.86 16.60 11.24
C GLY A 70 -16.33 16.28 10.95
N ILE A 71 -17.09 17.17 10.32
CA ILE A 71 -18.47 16.90 9.91
C ILE A 71 -18.42 15.97 8.68
N VAL A 72 -19.19 14.88 8.74
CA VAL A 72 -19.29 13.92 7.65
C VAL A 72 -20.42 14.34 6.72
N TYR A 73 -20.14 14.30 5.43
CA TYR A 73 -21.10 14.62 4.38
C TYR A 73 -21.28 13.42 3.47
N PHE A 74 -22.54 13.11 3.17
CA PHE A 74 -22.95 12.13 2.17
C PHE A 74 -23.58 12.88 1.00
N ASN A 75 -22.98 12.82 -0.19
CA ASN A 75 -23.44 13.53 -1.39
C ASN A 75 -23.81 15.00 -1.10
N ASN A 76 -22.88 15.72 -0.46
CA ASN A 76 -22.97 17.13 -0.08
C ASN A 76 -24.03 17.46 0.99
N LYS A 77 -24.60 16.46 1.66
CA LYS A 77 -25.50 16.63 2.79
C LYS A 77 -24.86 16.12 4.07
N ALA A 78 -24.84 16.96 5.10
CA ALA A 78 -24.34 16.56 6.41
C ALA A 78 -25.09 15.31 6.90
N VAL A 79 -24.34 14.39 7.51
CA VAL A 79 -24.84 13.14 8.05
C VAL A 79 -24.13 12.83 9.35
N ASP A 80 -24.88 12.25 10.28
CA ASP A 80 -24.29 11.57 11.42
C ASP A 80 -23.60 10.28 10.95
N ILE A 81 -22.40 10.03 11.45
CA ILE A 81 -21.62 8.83 11.13
C ILE A 81 -22.41 7.54 11.41
N ILE A 82 -23.22 7.52 12.47
CA ILE A 82 -24.07 6.37 12.85
C ILE A 82 -25.16 6.10 11.81
N ARG A 83 -25.62 7.13 11.10
CA ARG A 83 -26.66 7.03 10.07
C ARG A 83 -26.10 6.78 8.66
N LEU A 84 -24.77 6.77 8.52
CA LEU A 84 -24.10 6.60 7.24
C LEU A 84 -24.43 5.24 6.58
N PRO A 85 -24.45 4.09 7.30
CA PRO A 85 -24.79 2.81 6.68
C PRO A 85 -26.21 2.78 6.10
N ALA A 86 -27.19 3.27 6.85
CA ALA A 86 -28.58 3.33 6.41
C ALA A 86 -28.76 4.23 5.17
N ARG A 87 -28.02 5.36 5.08
CA ARG A 87 -28.03 6.20 3.88
C ARG A 87 -27.41 5.50 2.68
N ILE A 88 -26.32 4.76 2.88
CA ILE A 88 -25.67 4.00 1.81
C ILE A 88 -26.62 2.91 1.30
N GLU A 89 -27.23 2.12 2.19
CA GLU A 89 -28.20 1.08 1.83
C GLU A 89 -29.37 1.63 1.02
N TYR A 90 -29.96 2.74 1.47
CA TYR A 90 -31.02 3.41 0.73
C TYR A 90 -30.54 3.86 -0.66
N TYR A 91 -29.36 4.46 -0.74
CA TYR A 91 -28.83 4.95 -2.02
C TYR A 91 -28.57 3.84 -3.03
N ILE A 92 -27.96 2.72 -2.60
CA ILE A 92 -27.65 1.58 -3.48
C ILE A 92 -28.92 0.81 -3.91
N ALA A 93 -30.00 0.89 -3.14
CA ALA A 93 -31.28 0.28 -3.51
C ALA A 93 -31.94 1.04 -4.67
N ASN A 94 -31.72 2.35 -4.74
CA ASN A 94 -32.31 3.23 -5.75
C ASN A 94 -31.39 3.52 -6.94
N ASN A 95 -30.07 3.33 -6.79
CA ASN A 95 -29.08 3.68 -7.80
C ASN A 95 -28.04 2.57 -7.96
N PRO A 96 -27.75 2.10 -9.19
CA PRO A 96 -26.65 1.18 -9.44
C PRO A 96 -25.33 1.88 -9.06
N THR A 97 -24.75 1.44 -7.95
CA THR A 97 -23.54 2.03 -7.35
C THR A 97 -22.46 0.95 -7.30
N GLU A 98 -21.28 1.26 -7.82
CA GLU A 98 -20.12 0.35 -7.77
C GLU A 98 -18.99 0.88 -6.87
N HIS A 99 -19.00 2.17 -6.56
CA HIS A 99 -17.88 2.87 -5.95
C HIS A 99 -18.31 3.75 -4.78
N ILE A 100 -17.51 3.74 -3.70
CA ILE A 100 -17.55 4.73 -2.63
C ILE A 100 -16.24 5.52 -2.67
N LEU A 101 -16.33 6.84 -2.79
CA LEU A 101 -15.20 7.76 -2.71
C LEU A 101 -15.20 8.45 -1.34
N VAL A 102 -14.18 8.20 -0.52
CA VAL A 102 -13.98 8.83 0.79
C VAL A 102 -12.91 9.93 0.67
N ARG A 103 -13.26 11.15 1.06
CA ARG A 103 -12.42 12.34 0.95
C ARG A 103 -12.31 13.08 2.28
N PRO A 104 -11.36 12.70 3.15
CA PRO A 104 -11.07 13.49 4.33
C PRO A 104 -10.38 14.80 3.98
N HIS A 105 -10.64 15.84 4.78
CA HIS A 105 -9.85 17.06 4.82
C HIS A 105 -8.48 16.76 5.45
N ALA A 106 -7.47 17.57 5.11
CA ALA A 106 -6.10 17.38 5.60
C ALA A 106 -6.01 17.42 7.14
N GLU A 107 -6.79 18.31 7.75
CA GLU A 107 -6.87 18.51 9.20
C GLU A 107 -7.81 17.53 9.93
N THR A 108 -8.45 16.58 9.23
CA THR A 108 -9.35 15.62 9.86
C THR A 108 -8.55 14.64 10.74
N SER A 109 -8.97 14.46 11.99
CA SER A 109 -8.40 13.44 12.88
C SER A 109 -8.44 12.04 12.24
N HIS A 110 -7.32 11.31 12.31
CA HIS A 110 -7.22 9.94 11.84
C HIS A 110 -8.29 9.02 12.44
N GLN A 111 -8.62 9.20 13.72
CA GLN A 111 -9.67 8.43 14.37
C GLN A 111 -11.01 8.55 13.63
N LYS A 112 -11.36 9.77 13.20
CA LYS A 112 -12.63 10.02 12.53
C LYS A 112 -12.69 9.43 11.13
N VAL A 113 -11.54 9.38 10.45
CA VAL A 113 -11.42 8.67 9.16
C VAL A 113 -11.64 7.18 9.36
N VAL A 114 -11.02 6.57 10.37
CA VAL A 114 -11.19 5.15 10.70
C VAL A 114 -12.65 4.85 11.05
N GLU A 115 -13.29 5.68 11.88
CA GLU A 115 -14.71 5.52 12.21
C GLU A 115 -15.59 5.51 10.94
N VAL A 116 -15.32 6.40 9.97
CA VAL A 116 -16.07 6.43 8.70
C VAL A 116 -15.79 5.16 7.89
N LEU A 117 -14.53 4.70 7.84
CA LEU A 117 -14.15 3.47 7.16
C LEU A 117 -14.82 2.24 7.78
N ASP A 118 -14.95 2.18 9.10
CA ASP A 118 -15.63 1.10 9.80
C ASP A 118 -17.13 1.06 9.46
N GLN A 119 -17.79 2.22 9.37
CA GLN A 119 -19.20 2.30 8.96
C GLN A 119 -19.42 1.83 7.52
N ILE A 120 -18.44 1.97 6.63
CA ILE A 120 -18.55 1.52 5.23
C ILE A 120 -18.00 0.10 5.00
N SER A 121 -17.26 -0.46 5.95
CA SER A 121 -16.66 -1.79 5.83
C SER A 121 -17.65 -2.95 5.56
N PRO A 122 -18.93 -2.91 6.02
CA PRO A 122 -19.91 -3.96 5.68
C PRO A 122 -20.20 -4.05 4.18
N PHE A 123 -20.02 -2.96 3.42
CA PHE A 123 -20.33 -2.88 1.99
C PHE A 123 -19.20 -3.42 1.10
N LYS A 124 -18.73 -4.64 1.37
CA LYS A 124 -17.60 -5.28 0.67
C LYS A 124 -17.75 -5.39 -0.86
N ARG A 125 -18.99 -5.31 -1.37
CA ARG A 125 -19.27 -5.34 -2.81
C ARG A 125 -18.92 -4.03 -3.51
N LEU A 126 -18.82 -2.93 -2.77
CA LEU A 126 -18.50 -1.61 -3.30
C LEU A 126 -16.99 -1.39 -3.25
N LYS A 127 -16.43 -0.86 -4.33
CA LYS A 127 -15.01 -0.50 -4.38
C LYS A 127 -14.80 0.81 -3.63
N ILE A 128 -14.07 0.75 -2.52
CA ILE A 128 -13.74 1.92 -1.70
C ILE A 128 -12.47 2.57 -2.25
N SER A 129 -12.53 3.86 -2.57
CA SER A 129 -11.39 4.68 -3.00
C SER A 129 -11.24 5.86 -2.05
N ILE A 130 -10.00 6.16 -1.65
CA ILE A 130 -9.69 7.31 -0.79
C ILE A 130 -9.13 8.44 -1.66
N GLY A 131 -9.42 9.69 -1.32
CA GLY A 131 -8.85 10.84 -2.00
C GLY A 131 -8.63 11.99 -1.03
N ILE A 132 -7.84 12.98 -1.43
CA ILE A 132 -7.64 14.18 -0.61
C ILE A 132 -8.75 15.17 -0.98
N TYR A 133 -9.47 15.69 0.03
CA TYR A 133 -10.37 16.82 -0.16
C TYR A 133 -9.52 18.10 -0.22
N LYS A 134 -9.60 18.81 -1.35
CA LYS A 134 -9.01 20.15 -1.52
C LYS A 134 -10.19 21.12 -1.62
N PRO A 135 -10.27 22.14 -0.75
CA PRO A 135 -11.37 23.12 -0.78
C PRO A 135 -11.43 23.87 -2.12
#